data_AF-A0A938MD15-F1
#
_entry.id   AF-A0A938MD15-F1
#
_cell.length_a   1.000
_cell.length_b   1.000
_cell.length_c   1.000
_cell.angle_alpha   90.00
_cell.angle_beta   90.00
_cell.angle_gamma   90.00
#
_symmetry.space_group_name_H-M   'P 1'
#
loop_
_entity.id
_entity.type
_entity.pdbx_description
1 polymer ?
#
loop_
_entity_poly.entity_id
_entity_poly.type
_entity_poly.pdbx_seq_one_letter_code
_entity_poly.pdbx_strand_id
1 'polypeptide(L)'
;ADKRLLEDMGKAGWDASSAYAVWPGPSAQADRDVEGIATHPHRDATLAQKDVLLGKKAVGALPDVVCVMMGWDPRPWHGAKTSSYQANPSPENFEAACRNAKQIVDSTPGNGLDKRVVVLDNWCEFGEGHYIEPTAAFGFQFLDSVRRVFCTDREPCVDITPEDVGLELPERVYRDYRAIVGPSGGLVKRKVVDDLIAWWAFDEQDENLALDSSACDFKGFKQHFESAPGVKGKGFRCKGGWVSLEAHELFFPLSGLTVELWFKTDLAGQSDKWMLNTVGRSDTGYRLGLTGGKLGWQIPQTPWSHMLTDPDPAPLGQWTHVAATYDNKTMRLFVNGVEKARLAREGAIQPSEAQLCLGNYSPGHPRAFFEGLLDEVRLYDRALSADEIARRGR
;
A
#
# COMPACT_ATOMS: atom_id res chain seq x y z
N ALA A 1 -38.91 4.21 17.30
CA ALA A 1 -39.07 3.39 16.08
C ALA A 1 -40.30 3.85 15.32
N ASP A 2 -40.23 3.96 13.99
CA ASP A 2 -41.40 4.26 13.16
C ASP A 2 -42.26 2.99 13.01
N LYS A 3 -43.32 2.91 13.81
CA LYS A 3 -44.23 1.76 13.82
C LYS A 3 -44.88 1.52 12.46
N ARG A 4 -45.27 2.60 11.77
CA ARG A 4 -45.98 2.49 10.49
C ARG A 4 -45.08 1.89 9.42
N LEU A 5 -43.83 2.35 9.36
CA LEU A 5 -42.84 1.80 8.42
C LEU A 5 -42.64 0.30 8.63
N LEU A 6 -42.46 -0.16 9.87
CA LEU A 6 -42.25 -1.58 10.17
C LEU A 6 -43.46 -2.45 9.82
N GLU A 7 -44.68 -1.96 10.08
CA GLU A 7 -45.91 -2.63 9.68
C GLU A 7 -46.08 -2.71 8.16
N ASP A 8 -45.71 -1.65 7.44
CA ASP A 8 -45.79 -1.61 5.99
C ASP A 8 -44.74 -2.53 5.34
N MET A 9 -43.53 -2.61 5.90
CA MET A 9 -42.53 -3.62 5.52
C MET A 9 -43.03 -5.04 5.75
N GLY A 10 -43.68 -5.31 6.89
CA GLY A 10 -44.28 -6.62 7.16
C GLY A 10 -45.35 -7.00 6.15
N LYS A 11 -46.25 -6.07 5.81
CA LYS A 11 -47.27 -6.27 4.77
C LYS A 11 -46.68 -6.46 3.37
N ALA A 12 -45.52 -5.86 3.10
CA ALA A 12 -44.81 -6.01 1.84
C ALA A 12 -44.04 -7.35 1.73
N GLY A 13 -44.07 -8.20 2.76
CA GLY A 13 -43.50 -9.55 2.73
C GLY A 13 -42.03 -9.64 3.14
N TRP A 14 -41.52 -8.66 3.89
CA TRP A 14 -40.17 -8.71 4.44
C TRP A 14 -40.12 -9.70 5.63
N ASP A 15 -39.06 -10.50 5.74
CA ASP A 15 -38.93 -11.51 6.80
C ASP A 15 -38.32 -10.97 8.11
N ALA A 16 -37.50 -9.92 8.02
CA ALA A 16 -36.83 -9.29 9.15
C ALA A 16 -36.33 -7.89 8.80
N SER A 17 -36.00 -7.11 9.82
CA SER A 17 -35.20 -5.89 9.71
C SER A 17 -33.87 -6.02 10.45
N SER A 18 -32.93 -5.14 10.10
CA SER A 18 -31.73 -4.83 10.87
C SER A 18 -31.39 -3.36 10.65
N ALA A 19 -30.44 -2.80 11.39
CA ALA A 19 -29.97 -1.44 11.18
C ALA A 19 -28.45 -1.36 11.37
N TYR A 20 -27.82 -0.59 10.48
CA TYR A 20 -26.42 -0.19 10.57
C TYR A 20 -26.31 1.10 11.40
N ALA A 21 -25.21 1.23 12.14
CA ALA A 21 -24.83 2.35 13.00
C ALA A 21 -25.54 2.48 14.36
N VAL A 22 -24.73 2.85 15.35
CA VAL A 22 -25.18 3.26 16.68
C VAL A 22 -25.29 4.78 16.66
N TRP A 23 -26.48 5.29 16.31
CA TRP A 23 -26.74 6.71 16.52
C TRP A 23 -27.03 6.95 18.00
N PRO A 24 -26.46 7.98 18.65
CA PRO A 24 -26.59 8.20 20.10
C PRO A 24 -28.04 8.35 20.61
N GLY A 25 -29.01 8.47 19.71
CA GLY A 25 -30.38 8.76 20.06
C GLY A 25 -30.51 10.20 20.60
N PRO A 26 -31.72 10.75 20.66
CA PRO A 26 -31.94 12.11 21.17
C PRO A 26 -31.64 12.27 22.67
N SER A 27 -31.42 11.17 23.40
CA SER A 27 -31.15 11.16 24.84
C SER A 27 -29.67 11.11 25.23
N ALA A 28 -28.75 10.82 24.30
CA ALA A 28 -27.33 10.80 24.64
C ALA A 28 -26.78 12.22 24.79
N GLN A 29 -26.13 12.45 25.93
CA GLN A 29 -25.41 13.68 26.18
C GLN A 29 -24.23 13.79 25.21
N ALA A 30 -24.06 14.96 24.61
CA ALA A 30 -22.92 15.27 23.76
C ALA A 30 -21.94 16.14 24.56
N ASP A 31 -20.73 15.63 24.76
CA ASP A 31 -19.58 16.43 25.18
C ASP A 31 -18.86 16.99 23.96
N ARG A 32 -17.75 17.70 24.16
CA ARG A 32 -16.85 18.13 23.08
C ARG A 32 -15.42 17.74 23.40
N ASP A 33 -14.70 17.30 22.38
CA ASP A 33 -13.26 17.04 22.49
C ASP A 33 -12.43 18.34 22.47
N VAL A 34 -11.11 18.20 22.51
CA VAL A 34 -10.17 19.33 22.51
C VAL A 34 -10.20 20.16 21.23
N GLU A 35 -10.70 19.61 20.13
CA GLU A 35 -10.89 20.29 18.84
C GLU A 35 -12.30 20.88 18.71
N GLY A 36 -13.15 20.70 19.73
CA GLY A 36 -14.52 21.16 19.75
C GLY A 36 -15.49 20.26 18.97
N ILE A 37 -15.09 19.06 18.55
CA ILE A 37 -15.95 18.10 17.85
C ILE A 37 -16.90 17.47 18.87
N ALA A 38 -18.18 17.27 18.51
CA ALA A 38 -19.15 16.68 19.43
C ALA A 38 -18.84 15.18 19.66
N THR A 39 -18.85 14.76 20.93
CA THR A 39 -18.53 13.39 21.30
C THR A 39 -19.68 12.75 22.08
N HIS A 40 -19.97 11.50 21.77
CA HIS A 40 -20.94 10.71 22.52
C HIS A 40 -20.24 9.52 23.16
N PRO A 41 -20.34 9.30 24.49
CA PRO A 41 -19.78 8.11 25.11
C PRO A 41 -20.35 6.84 24.46
N HIS A 42 -19.49 5.90 24.07
CA HIS A 42 -19.88 4.65 23.41
C HIS A 42 -20.94 3.88 24.20
N ARG A 43 -20.76 3.79 25.53
CA ARG A 43 -21.71 3.16 26.44
C ARG A 43 -23.11 3.78 26.35
N ASP A 44 -23.20 5.10 26.28
CA ASP A 44 -24.50 5.79 26.23
C ASP A 44 -25.17 5.58 24.89
N ALA A 45 -24.39 5.62 23.80
CA ALA A 45 -24.88 5.37 22.46
C ALA A 45 -25.43 3.93 22.31
N THR A 46 -24.73 2.93 22.86
CA THR A 46 -25.18 1.52 22.82
C THR A 46 -26.38 1.25 23.73
N LEU A 47 -26.52 1.98 24.86
CA LEU A 47 -27.73 1.93 25.68
C LEU A 47 -28.94 2.56 24.95
N ALA A 48 -28.76 3.71 24.30
CA ALA A 48 -29.82 4.31 23.49
C ALA A 48 -30.24 3.38 22.34
N GLN A 49 -29.30 2.68 21.71
CA GLN A 49 -29.60 1.68 20.70
C GLN A 49 -30.40 0.50 21.28
N LYS A 50 -30.03 0.00 22.46
CA LYS A 50 -30.80 -1.03 23.18
C LYS A 50 -32.26 -0.62 23.35
N ASP A 51 -32.51 0.62 23.75
CA ASP A 51 -33.88 1.15 23.92
C ASP A 51 -34.65 1.20 22.60
N VAL A 52 -33.99 1.60 21.51
CA VAL A 52 -34.59 1.58 20.17
C VAL A 52 -34.97 0.15 19.75
N LEU A 53 -34.08 -0.82 19.96
CA LEU A 53 -34.31 -2.23 19.64
C LEU A 53 -35.47 -2.82 20.45
N LEU A 54 -35.52 -2.54 21.75
CA LEU A 54 -36.64 -2.94 22.62
C LEU A 54 -37.95 -2.30 22.15
N GLY A 55 -37.93 -1.03 21.74
CA GLY A 55 -39.08 -0.34 21.16
C GLY A 55 -39.57 -0.99 19.86
N LYS A 56 -38.65 -1.39 18.96
CA LYS A 56 -38.99 -2.13 17.73
C LYS A 56 -39.63 -3.48 18.05
N LYS A 57 -39.08 -4.21 19.02
CA LYS A 57 -39.66 -5.49 19.48
C LYS A 57 -41.04 -5.33 20.11
N ALA A 58 -41.26 -4.25 20.86
CA ALA A 58 -42.58 -3.94 21.42
C ALA A 58 -43.63 -3.62 20.34
N VAL A 59 -43.22 -3.08 19.18
CA VAL A 59 -44.09 -2.95 18.01
C VAL A 59 -44.46 -4.33 17.45
N GLY A 60 -43.50 -5.25 17.38
CA GLY A 60 -43.75 -6.65 17.03
C GLY A 60 -44.19 -6.90 15.58
N ALA A 61 -43.99 -5.93 14.68
CA ALA A 61 -44.39 -6.04 13.28
C ALA A 61 -43.49 -6.97 12.45
N LEU A 62 -42.20 -7.03 12.79
CA LEU A 62 -41.18 -7.82 12.12
C LEU A 62 -40.11 -8.28 13.12
N PRO A 63 -39.50 -9.47 12.95
CA PRO A 63 -38.24 -9.83 13.60
C PRO A 63 -37.17 -8.76 13.35
N ASP A 64 -36.44 -8.35 14.38
CA ASP A 64 -35.35 -7.37 14.26
C ASP A 64 -34.01 -7.93 14.69
N VAL A 65 -33.16 -8.26 13.72
CA VAL A 65 -31.82 -8.83 13.97
C VAL A 65 -30.95 -7.77 14.62
N VAL A 66 -30.42 -8.11 15.80
CA VAL A 66 -29.60 -7.21 16.61
C VAL A 66 -28.22 -7.07 15.98
N CYS A 67 -27.80 -5.84 15.77
CA CYS A 67 -26.46 -5.49 15.33
C CYS A 67 -25.67 -4.86 16.49
N VAL A 68 -24.40 -5.24 16.66
CA VAL A 68 -23.50 -4.70 17.68
C VAL A 68 -22.29 -4.06 17.02
N MET A 69 -22.04 -2.80 17.37
CA MET A 69 -20.94 -2.01 16.83
C MET A 69 -19.87 -1.73 17.88
N MET A 70 -18.59 -1.91 17.53
CA MET A 70 -17.43 -1.55 18.36
C MET A 70 -17.36 -0.05 18.62
N GLY A 71 -17.56 0.78 17.59
CA GLY A 71 -17.53 2.23 17.70
C GLY A 71 -17.69 2.90 16.33
N TRP A 72 -17.71 4.23 16.31
CA TRP A 72 -17.73 5.00 15.06
C TRP A 72 -17.01 6.34 15.25
N ASP A 73 -15.95 6.55 14.48
CA ASP A 73 -15.12 7.73 14.44
C ASP A 73 -14.62 8.00 13.01
N PRO A 74 -15.29 8.89 12.25
CA PRO A 74 -14.98 9.14 10.85
C PRO A 74 -13.89 10.21 10.65
N ARG A 75 -13.18 10.61 11.71
CA ARG A 75 -12.06 11.58 11.60
C ARG A 75 -10.99 11.17 10.59
N PRO A 76 -10.65 9.88 10.38
CA PRO A 76 -9.73 9.50 9.31
C PRO A 76 -10.22 9.88 7.89
N TRP A 77 -11.54 9.81 7.63
CA TRP A 77 -12.12 10.22 6.34
C TRP A 77 -12.30 11.73 6.21
N HIS A 78 -12.71 12.39 7.29
CA HIS A 78 -13.24 13.75 7.21
C HIS A 78 -12.33 14.80 7.86
N GLY A 79 -11.34 14.39 8.65
CA GLY A 79 -10.45 15.26 9.39
C GLY A 79 -11.22 16.33 10.16
N ALA A 80 -10.81 17.58 9.99
CA ALA A 80 -11.44 18.75 10.63
C ALA A 80 -12.92 19.00 10.22
N LYS A 81 -13.47 18.27 9.24
CA LYS A 81 -14.89 18.36 8.86
C LYS A 81 -15.79 17.42 9.65
N THR A 82 -15.23 16.58 10.53
CA THR A 82 -16.03 15.68 11.36
C THR A 82 -16.95 16.48 12.29
N SER A 83 -18.24 16.17 12.24
CA SER A 83 -19.25 16.83 13.08
C SER A 83 -19.37 16.18 14.46
N SER A 84 -19.30 14.84 14.52
CA SER A 84 -19.31 14.09 15.76
C SER A 84 -18.66 12.70 15.62
N TYR A 85 -18.36 12.07 16.76
CA TYR A 85 -17.94 10.67 16.84
C TYR A 85 -18.29 10.03 18.20
N GLN A 86 -18.11 8.72 18.30
CA GLN A 86 -18.26 7.96 19.54
C GLN A 86 -16.96 7.89 20.32
N ALA A 87 -16.95 8.44 21.53
CA ALA A 87 -15.79 8.41 22.40
C ALA A 87 -15.74 7.13 23.25
N ASN A 88 -14.51 6.69 23.54
CA ASN A 88 -14.23 5.55 24.42
C ASN A 88 -14.84 4.20 23.99
N PRO A 89 -14.65 3.73 22.74
CA PRO A 89 -15.09 2.41 22.31
C PRO A 89 -14.12 1.31 22.80
N SER A 90 -13.99 1.13 24.12
CA SER A 90 -13.06 0.15 24.71
C SER A 90 -13.58 -1.29 24.63
N PRO A 91 -12.72 -2.32 24.74
CA PRO A 91 -13.16 -3.71 24.78
C PRO A 91 -14.20 -4.02 25.86
N GLU A 92 -14.13 -3.34 27.02
CA GLU A 92 -15.12 -3.46 28.10
C GLU A 92 -16.48 -2.87 27.71
N ASN A 93 -16.49 -1.70 27.07
CA ASN A 93 -17.74 -1.08 26.62
C ASN A 93 -18.35 -1.88 25.46
N PHE A 94 -17.52 -2.41 24.55
CA PHE A 94 -17.97 -3.32 23.52
C PHE A 94 -18.54 -4.62 24.10
N GLU A 95 -17.90 -5.22 25.12
CA GLU A 95 -18.43 -6.39 25.80
C GLU A 95 -19.80 -6.09 26.43
N ALA A 96 -19.97 -4.92 27.05
CA ALA A 96 -21.25 -4.49 27.59
C ALA A 96 -22.33 -4.38 26.49
N ALA A 97 -21.97 -3.87 25.30
CA ALA A 97 -22.86 -3.83 24.14
C ALA A 97 -23.24 -5.24 23.66
N CYS A 98 -22.27 -6.16 23.59
CA CYS A 98 -22.53 -7.59 23.31
C CYS A 98 -23.47 -8.21 24.34
N ARG A 99 -23.29 -7.93 25.64
CA ARG A 99 -24.18 -8.44 26.71
C ARG A 99 -25.59 -7.89 26.59
N ASN A 100 -25.73 -6.61 26.22
CA ASN A 100 -27.03 -6.01 25.93
C ASN A 100 -27.72 -6.71 24.75
N ALA A 101 -26.99 -6.96 23.66
CA ALA A 101 -27.52 -7.70 22.52
C ALA A 101 -27.93 -9.12 22.90
N LYS A 102 -27.09 -9.85 23.64
CA LYS A 102 -27.41 -11.18 24.15
C LYS A 102 -28.67 -11.18 25.01
N GLN A 103 -28.82 -10.22 25.92
CA GLN A 103 -30.02 -10.09 26.74
C GLN A 103 -31.27 -9.89 25.87
N ILE A 104 -31.19 -9.02 24.86
CA ILE A 104 -32.29 -8.78 23.92
C ILE A 104 -32.66 -10.08 23.19
N VAL A 105 -31.67 -10.78 22.61
CA VAL A 105 -31.88 -12.02 21.85
C VAL A 105 -32.44 -13.13 22.73
N ASP A 106 -31.83 -13.37 23.90
CA ASP A 106 -32.27 -14.42 24.84
C ASP A 106 -33.71 -14.17 25.33
N SER A 107 -34.10 -12.90 25.54
CA SER A 107 -35.46 -12.51 25.96
C SER A 107 -36.50 -12.51 24.83
N THR A 108 -36.08 -12.60 23.56
CA THR A 108 -36.98 -12.56 22.41
C THR A 108 -37.80 -13.85 22.34
N PRO A 109 -39.15 -13.80 22.31
CA PRO A 109 -39.99 -15.00 22.22
C PRO A 109 -39.97 -15.62 20.82
N GLY A 110 -40.47 -16.85 20.70
CA GLY A 110 -40.60 -17.54 19.41
C GLY A 110 -39.29 -18.14 18.90
N ASN A 111 -39.12 -18.18 17.58
CA ASN A 111 -37.96 -18.78 16.90
C ASN A 111 -37.53 -17.97 15.66
N GLY A 112 -37.76 -16.66 15.68
CA GLY A 112 -37.40 -15.73 14.60
C GLY A 112 -35.88 -15.61 14.40
N LEU A 113 -35.45 -14.93 13.33
CA LEU A 113 -34.03 -14.63 13.10
C LEU A 113 -33.43 -13.80 14.23
N ASP A 114 -34.21 -12.88 14.79
CA ASP A 114 -33.88 -12.00 15.89
C ASP A 114 -33.73 -12.67 17.26
N LYS A 115 -34.01 -13.98 17.34
CA LYS A 115 -33.70 -14.85 18.48
C LYS A 115 -32.46 -15.73 18.23
N ARG A 116 -32.05 -15.89 16.97
CA ARG A 116 -31.02 -16.87 16.57
C ARG A 116 -29.73 -16.22 16.08
N VAL A 117 -29.78 -14.95 15.70
CA VAL A 117 -28.69 -14.25 15.04
C VAL A 117 -28.40 -12.93 15.76
N VAL A 118 -27.12 -12.70 16.01
CA VAL A 118 -26.54 -11.38 16.30
C VAL A 118 -25.55 -11.08 15.18
N VAL A 119 -25.54 -9.85 14.69
CA VAL A 119 -24.57 -9.37 13.71
C VAL A 119 -23.56 -8.48 14.41
N LEU A 120 -22.29 -8.70 14.14
CA LEU A 120 -21.23 -7.72 14.37
C LEU A 120 -21.00 -7.05 13.01
N ASP A 121 -21.20 -5.74 12.91
CA ASP A 121 -21.38 -5.05 11.63
C ASP A 121 -20.13 -5.05 10.75
N ASN A 122 -18.94 -4.81 11.32
CA ASN A 122 -17.73 -4.73 10.52
C ASN A 122 -16.57 -5.47 11.18
N TRP A 123 -15.79 -6.19 10.36
CA TRP A 123 -14.51 -6.77 10.80
C TRP A 123 -13.45 -5.68 10.97
N CYS A 124 -13.33 -4.83 9.94
CA CYS A 124 -12.41 -3.71 9.86
C CYS A 124 -13.00 -2.59 9.00
N GLU A 125 -13.03 -1.37 9.53
CA GLU A 125 -13.37 -0.15 8.81
C GLU A 125 -12.62 1.04 9.43
N PHE A 126 -11.28 1.00 9.32
CA PHE A 126 -10.39 1.99 9.94
C PHE A 126 -10.69 3.44 9.55
N GLY A 127 -11.24 3.67 8.35
CA GLY A 127 -11.65 4.99 7.92
C GLY A 127 -12.79 5.59 8.77
N GLU A 128 -13.67 4.73 9.29
CA GLU A 128 -14.73 5.09 10.25
C GLU A 128 -14.35 4.76 11.70
N GLY A 129 -13.07 4.49 11.98
CA GLY A 129 -12.59 4.22 13.34
C GLY A 129 -13.19 2.97 13.98
N HIS A 130 -13.76 2.07 13.17
CA HIS A 130 -14.34 0.80 13.62
C HIS A 130 -13.45 -0.38 13.25
N TYR A 131 -13.24 -1.31 14.18
CA TYR A 131 -12.48 -2.54 13.97
C TYR A 131 -12.72 -3.50 15.15
N ILE A 132 -13.00 -4.77 14.86
CA ILE A 132 -12.97 -5.85 15.85
C ILE A 132 -11.80 -6.81 15.63
N GLU A 133 -11.13 -6.67 14.50
CA GLU A 133 -9.94 -7.45 14.19
C GLU A 133 -8.79 -7.15 15.16
N PRO A 134 -7.84 -8.08 15.33
CA PRO A 134 -6.71 -7.85 16.20
C PRO A 134 -5.86 -6.66 15.77
N THR A 135 -5.52 -5.79 16.71
CA THR A 135 -4.69 -4.60 16.47
C THR A 135 -3.54 -4.53 17.45
N ALA A 136 -2.50 -3.75 17.14
CA ALA A 136 -1.39 -3.51 18.07
C ALA A 136 -1.84 -2.86 19.40
N ALA A 137 -2.93 -2.09 19.38
CA ALA A 137 -3.45 -1.39 20.57
C ALA A 137 -4.22 -2.31 21.52
N PHE A 138 -5.04 -3.22 20.99
CA PHE A 138 -5.98 -4.01 21.78
C PHE A 138 -5.75 -5.53 21.69
N GLY A 139 -4.79 -6.00 20.89
CA GLY A 139 -4.60 -7.42 20.61
C GLY A 139 -5.93 -8.07 20.20
N PHE A 140 -6.26 -9.19 20.84
CA PHE A 140 -7.48 -9.96 20.57
C PHE A 140 -8.66 -9.59 21.50
N GLN A 141 -8.54 -8.55 22.32
CA GLN A 141 -9.50 -8.27 23.40
C GLN A 141 -10.95 -8.08 22.94
N PHE A 142 -11.19 -7.51 21.75
CA PHE A 142 -12.55 -7.40 21.18
C PHE A 142 -13.13 -8.78 20.81
N LEU A 143 -12.33 -9.67 20.22
CA LEU A 143 -12.74 -11.04 19.92
C LEU A 143 -12.95 -11.84 21.21
N ASP A 144 -12.12 -11.61 22.23
CA ASP A 144 -12.34 -12.20 23.54
C ASP A 144 -13.66 -11.74 24.17
N SER A 145 -14.05 -10.48 23.99
CA SER A 145 -15.36 -9.97 24.43
C SER A 145 -16.51 -10.71 23.74
N VAL A 146 -16.43 -10.92 22.42
CA VAL A 146 -17.43 -11.73 21.67
C VAL A 146 -17.48 -13.15 22.24
N ARG A 147 -16.32 -13.77 22.40
CA ARG A 147 -16.19 -15.14 22.90
C ARG A 147 -16.75 -15.29 24.31
N ARG A 148 -16.43 -14.38 25.24
CA ARG A 148 -16.92 -14.39 26.62
C ARG A 148 -18.44 -14.24 26.71
N VAL A 149 -19.07 -13.57 25.75
CA VAL A 149 -20.52 -13.31 25.77
C VAL A 149 -21.32 -14.40 25.06
N PHE A 150 -20.86 -14.82 23.88
CA PHE A 150 -21.67 -15.65 22.98
C PHE A 150 -21.23 -17.12 22.89
N CYS A 151 -20.03 -17.48 23.33
CA CYS A 151 -19.54 -18.86 23.26
C CYS A 151 -19.66 -19.57 24.62
N THR A 152 -19.96 -20.87 24.56
CA THR A 152 -20.01 -21.75 25.74
C THR A 152 -18.65 -22.37 26.07
N ASP A 153 -17.79 -22.52 25.07
CA ASP A 153 -16.51 -23.22 25.19
C ASP A 153 -15.43 -22.34 25.83
N ARG A 154 -14.74 -22.92 26.81
CA ARG A 154 -13.76 -22.22 27.66
C ARG A 154 -12.33 -22.69 27.46
N GLU A 155 -12.06 -23.50 26.44
CA GLU A 155 -10.68 -23.91 26.14
C GLU A 155 -9.82 -22.71 25.76
N PRO A 156 -8.62 -22.52 26.35
CA PRO A 156 -7.77 -21.39 26.02
C PRO A 156 -7.58 -21.23 24.50
N CYS A 157 -7.82 -20.03 23.98
CA CYS A 157 -7.41 -19.70 22.61
C CYS A 157 -5.90 -19.47 22.63
N VAL A 158 -5.18 -20.00 21.66
CA VAL A 158 -3.81 -19.59 21.39
C VAL A 158 -3.89 -18.57 20.27
N ASP A 159 -3.64 -17.32 20.60
CA ASP A 159 -3.59 -16.24 19.62
C ASP A 159 -2.27 -16.33 18.84
N ILE A 160 -2.37 -16.23 17.52
CA ILE A 160 -1.23 -16.26 16.60
C ILE A 160 -1.18 -14.92 15.87
N THR A 161 -0.07 -14.20 16.04
CA THR A 161 0.23 -12.94 15.35
C THR A 161 1.03 -13.20 14.07
N PRO A 162 1.16 -12.22 13.16
CA PRO A 162 2.09 -12.32 12.04
C PRO A 162 3.52 -12.67 12.49
N GLU A 163 3.98 -12.08 13.60
CA GLU A 163 5.34 -12.28 14.11
C GLU A 163 5.57 -13.73 14.57
N ASP A 164 4.56 -14.38 15.16
CA ASP A 164 4.63 -15.79 15.60
C ASP A 164 4.86 -16.77 14.44
N VAL A 165 4.52 -16.36 13.21
CA VAL A 165 4.73 -17.14 11.98
C VAL A 165 5.83 -16.55 11.09
N GLY A 166 6.65 -15.65 11.63
CA GLY A 166 7.79 -15.06 10.94
C GLY A 166 7.43 -14.02 9.87
N LEU A 167 6.23 -13.43 9.95
CA LEU A 167 5.79 -12.34 9.09
C LEU A 167 5.96 -10.98 9.81
N GLU A 168 6.22 -9.93 9.05
CA GLU A 168 6.29 -8.57 9.59
C GLU A 168 4.90 -7.99 9.89
N LEU A 169 4.82 -7.09 10.88
CA LEU A 169 3.59 -6.37 11.18
C LEU A 169 3.22 -5.43 10.02
N PRO A 170 1.98 -5.49 9.49
CA PRO A 170 1.53 -4.59 8.41
C PRO A 170 1.65 -3.10 8.75
N GLU A 171 1.60 -2.73 10.04
CA GLU A 171 1.73 -1.36 10.51
C GLU A 171 3.10 -0.75 10.15
N ARG A 172 4.17 -1.55 10.11
CA ARG A 172 5.52 -1.09 9.72
C ARG A 172 5.49 -0.51 8.31
N VAL A 173 4.95 -1.28 7.36
CA VAL A 173 4.79 -0.88 5.95
C VAL A 173 3.93 0.37 5.83
N TYR A 174 2.85 0.47 6.60
CA TYR A 174 2.01 1.68 6.62
C TYR A 174 2.76 2.91 7.15
N ARG A 175 3.53 2.77 8.23
CA ARG A 175 4.30 3.87 8.83
C ARG A 175 5.42 4.34 7.92
N ASP A 176 6.13 3.42 7.30
CA ASP A 176 7.13 3.72 6.26
C ASP A 176 6.46 4.44 5.09
N TYR A 177 5.27 3.99 4.68
CA TYR A 177 4.52 4.65 3.61
C TYR A 177 4.12 6.08 3.97
N ARG A 178 3.61 6.30 5.19
CA ARG A 178 3.28 7.63 5.70
C ARG A 178 4.51 8.53 5.83
N ALA A 179 5.69 7.98 6.11
CA ALA A 179 6.95 8.74 6.12
C ALA A 179 7.33 9.25 4.72
N ILE A 180 6.91 8.56 3.65
CA ILE A 180 7.09 9.02 2.27
C ILE A 180 6.04 10.04 1.85
N VAL A 181 4.75 9.74 2.03
CA VAL A 181 3.66 10.59 1.54
C VAL A 181 3.43 11.85 2.40
N GLY A 182 3.98 11.86 3.61
CA GLY A 182 3.80 12.95 4.57
C GLY A 182 2.38 13.03 5.13
N PRO A 183 2.14 13.94 6.12
CA PRO A 183 0.88 14.01 6.84
C PRO A 183 -0.32 14.40 5.97
N SER A 184 -0.10 15.13 4.86
CA SER A 184 -1.16 15.86 4.15
C SER A 184 -1.64 15.22 2.84
N GLY A 185 -1.01 14.15 2.33
CA GLY A 185 -1.36 13.59 1.01
C GLY A 185 -1.25 14.60 -0.15
N GLY A 186 -0.64 15.77 0.08
CA GLY A 186 -0.40 16.77 -0.94
C GLY A 186 0.81 16.34 -1.77
N LEU A 187 0.65 16.30 -3.10
CA LEU A 187 1.73 16.06 -4.04
C LEU A 187 2.90 17.00 -3.70
N VAL A 188 4.00 16.44 -3.18
CA VAL A 188 5.25 17.17 -3.01
C VAL A 188 5.62 17.69 -4.40
N LYS A 189 5.63 19.01 -4.59
CA LYS A 189 6.09 19.59 -5.87
C LYS A 189 7.56 19.26 -6.03
N ARG A 190 7.86 18.31 -6.91
CA ARG A 190 9.23 17.87 -7.21
C ARG A 190 9.85 18.83 -8.22
N LYS A 191 11.11 19.17 -8.01
CA LYS A 191 11.85 20.07 -8.89
C LYS A 191 13.06 19.35 -9.45
N VAL A 192 13.10 19.20 -10.76
CA VAL A 192 14.30 18.75 -11.48
C VAL A 192 15.34 19.88 -11.45
N VAL A 193 16.58 19.54 -11.07
CA VAL A 193 17.73 20.45 -11.03
C VAL A 193 18.85 19.78 -11.81
N ASP A 194 19.52 20.54 -12.68
CA ASP A 194 20.62 20.05 -13.54
C ASP A 194 20.25 18.78 -14.32
N ASP A 195 19.01 18.75 -14.84
CA ASP A 195 18.44 17.65 -15.62
C ASP A 195 18.27 16.33 -14.84
N LEU A 196 18.62 16.28 -13.55
CA LEU A 196 18.59 15.08 -12.71
C LEU A 196 17.20 14.89 -12.09
N ILE A 197 16.52 13.82 -12.49
CA ILE A 197 15.21 13.43 -11.97
C ILE A 197 15.35 12.68 -10.65
N ALA A 198 16.27 11.71 -10.58
CA ALA A 198 16.46 10.88 -9.41
C ALA A 198 17.88 10.32 -9.36
N TRP A 199 18.39 10.09 -8.15
CA TRP A 199 19.67 9.45 -7.90
C TRP A 199 19.63 8.62 -6.61
N TRP A 200 19.66 7.30 -6.76
CA TRP A 200 19.79 6.36 -5.64
C TRP A 200 21.21 5.82 -5.56
N ALA A 201 21.97 6.33 -4.59
CA ALA A 201 23.33 5.88 -4.28
C ALA A 201 23.36 4.69 -3.30
N PHE A 202 22.26 4.41 -2.58
CA PHE A 202 22.16 3.33 -1.59
C PHE A 202 23.14 3.44 -0.40
N ASP A 203 23.68 4.62 -0.15
CA ASP A 203 24.62 4.94 0.93
C ASP A 203 23.93 5.20 2.28
N GLU A 204 22.62 5.40 2.27
CA GLU A 204 21.84 5.70 3.46
C GLU A 204 21.91 4.58 4.54
N GLN A 205 21.67 4.97 5.79
CA GLN A 205 21.53 4.03 6.90
C GLN A 205 20.06 3.59 7.11
N ASP A 206 19.12 4.17 6.36
CA ASP A 206 17.71 3.85 6.46
C ASP A 206 17.45 2.43 5.94
N GLU A 207 16.84 1.59 6.76
CA GLU A 207 16.59 0.17 6.44
C GLU A 207 15.41 0.00 5.48
N ASN A 208 14.51 0.97 5.40
CA ASN A 208 13.21 0.84 4.73
C ASN A 208 13.16 1.67 3.45
N LEU A 209 13.91 2.76 3.41
CA LEU A 209 13.88 3.73 2.32
C LEU A 209 15.20 3.79 1.59
N ALA A 210 15.14 3.71 0.26
CA ALA A 210 16.18 4.20 -0.64
C ALA A 210 15.94 5.69 -0.86
N LEU A 211 16.91 6.52 -0.45
CA LEU A 211 16.77 7.97 -0.51
C LEU A 211 17.31 8.50 -1.84
N ASP A 212 16.50 9.30 -2.51
CA ASP A 212 16.90 10.04 -3.70
C ASP A 212 17.76 11.25 -3.29
N SER A 213 18.99 11.28 -3.81
CA SER A 213 19.97 12.35 -3.59
C SER A 213 19.76 13.55 -4.51
N SER A 214 18.76 13.52 -5.40
CA SER A 214 18.37 14.66 -6.23
C SER A 214 17.45 15.64 -5.49
N ALA A 215 17.16 16.78 -6.12
CA ALA A 215 16.21 17.76 -5.60
C ALA A 215 14.74 17.29 -5.68
N CYS A 216 14.45 16.17 -6.35
CA CYS A 216 13.11 15.63 -6.45
C CYS A 216 12.67 14.86 -5.20
N ASP A 217 13.58 14.36 -4.36
CA ASP A 217 13.29 13.62 -3.12
C ASP A 217 12.31 12.43 -3.34
N PHE A 218 12.60 11.61 -4.35
CA PHE A 218 11.92 10.33 -4.57
C PHE A 218 12.39 9.24 -3.59
N LYS A 219 11.56 8.91 -2.61
CA LYS A 219 11.85 7.84 -1.65
C LYS A 219 11.32 6.51 -2.18
N GLY A 220 12.19 5.50 -2.30
CA GLY A 220 11.82 4.15 -2.71
C GLY A 220 11.73 3.18 -1.54
N PHE A 221 10.74 2.29 -1.57
CA PHE A 221 10.59 1.25 -0.55
C PHE A 221 11.53 0.09 -0.82
N LYS A 222 12.37 -0.22 0.16
CA LYS A 222 13.20 -1.40 0.21
C LYS A 222 12.36 -2.60 0.65
N GLN A 223 12.45 -3.68 -0.10
CA GLN A 223 11.83 -4.96 0.25
C GLN A 223 12.83 -6.08 -0.02
N HIS A 224 13.14 -6.88 1.01
CA HIS A 224 14.24 -7.84 1.01
C HIS A 224 15.56 -7.24 0.49
N PHE A 225 15.80 -5.95 0.79
CA PHE A 225 17.00 -5.24 0.38
C PHE A 225 18.19 -5.71 1.19
N GLU A 226 19.32 -5.94 0.51
CA GLU A 226 20.58 -6.30 1.16
C GLU A 226 21.66 -5.30 0.73
N SER A 227 22.32 -4.67 1.70
CA SER A 227 23.43 -3.76 1.44
C SER A 227 24.72 -4.54 1.18
N ALA A 228 25.54 -4.05 0.26
CA ALA A 228 26.87 -4.57 -0.03
C ALA A 228 27.85 -3.42 -0.35
N PRO A 229 29.17 -3.66 -0.40
CA PRO A 229 30.10 -2.66 -0.92
C PRO A 229 29.74 -2.25 -2.35
N GLY A 230 29.60 -0.95 -2.58
CA GLY A 230 29.30 -0.34 -3.88
C GLY A 230 30.55 -0.11 -4.74
N VAL A 231 30.36 0.51 -5.92
CA VAL A 231 31.46 1.16 -6.65
C VAL A 231 31.94 2.38 -5.85
N LYS A 232 31.01 3.01 -5.13
CA LYS A 232 31.27 4.05 -4.14
C LYS A 232 30.42 3.77 -2.92
N GLY A 233 31.04 3.76 -1.73
CA GLY A 233 30.31 3.52 -0.49
C GLY A 233 29.59 2.16 -0.47
N LYS A 234 28.27 2.19 -0.32
CA LYS A 234 27.39 1.02 -0.31
C LYS A 234 26.61 0.94 -1.62
N GLY A 235 26.21 -0.27 -1.97
CA GLY A 235 25.31 -0.56 -3.07
C GLY A 235 24.23 -1.55 -2.65
N PHE A 236 23.39 -1.89 -3.62
CA PHE A 236 22.31 -2.84 -3.48
C PHE A 236 22.73 -4.21 -4.01
N ARG A 237 22.75 -5.23 -3.14
CA ARG A 237 22.86 -6.63 -3.54
C ARG A 237 21.49 -7.17 -3.95
N CYS A 238 21.32 -7.36 -5.26
CA CYS A 238 20.12 -7.93 -5.83
C CYS A 238 20.19 -9.46 -5.81
N LYS A 239 19.32 -10.08 -5.02
CA LYS A 239 19.11 -11.54 -4.94
C LYS A 239 17.63 -11.87 -4.70
N GLY A 240 16.75 -11.16 -5.40
CA GLY A 240 15.30 -11.27 -5.27
C GLY A 240 14.65 -10.07 -4.56
N GLY A 241 15.41 -9.30 -3.79
CA GLY A 241 14.95 -8.02 -3.25
C GLY A 241 14.76 -6.95 -4.32
N TRP A 242 14.09 -5.86 -3.95
CA TRP A 242 13.86 -4.72 -4.83
C TRP A 242 13.76 -3.40 -4.07
N VAL A 243 13.86 -2.31 -4.83
CA VAL A 243 13.39 -0.99 -4.42
C VAL A 243 12.24 -0.59 -5.33
N SER A 244 11.09 -0.19 -4.78
CA SER A 244 9.91 0.22 -5.56
C SER A 244 9.43 1.62 -5.25
N LEU A 245 9.01 2.33 -6.31
CA LEU A 245 8.42 3.65 -6.25
C LEU A 245 7.11 3.67 -7.02
N GLU A 246 6.14 4.45 -6.52
CA GLU A 246 4.93 4.74 -7.29
C GLU A 246 5.26 5.37 -8.64
N ALA A 247 4.42 5.09 -9.64
CA ALA A 247 4.55 5.70 -10.95
C ALA A 247 4.47 7.24 -10.83
N HIS A 248 5.32 7.93 -11.58
CA HIS A 248 5.37 9.39 -11.58
C HIS A 248 5.67 9.93 -12.97
N GLU A 249 5.03 11.05 -13.34
CA GLU A 249 5.17 11.66 -14.67
C GLU A 249 6.62 12.01 -15.02
N LEU A 250 7.40 12.46 -14.02
CA LEU A 250 8.83 12.78 -14.19
C LEU A 250 9.67 11.58 -14.63
N PHE A 251 9.24 10.33 -14.41
CA PHE A 251 9.96 9.17 -14.95
C PHE A 251 9.77 8.99 -16.46
N PHE A 252 8.85 9.74 -17.09
CA PHE A 252 8.53 9.67 -18.53
C PHE A 252 8.65 11.06 -19.20
N PRO A 253 9.85 11.69 -19.19
CA PRO A 253 10.05 13.03 -19.73
C PRO A 253 9.79 13.10 -21.25
N LEU A 254 9.14 14.19 -21.69
CA LEU A 254 8.76 14.39 -23.09
C LEU A 254 9.95 14.72 -24.01
N SER A 255 11.07 15.20 -23.46
CA SER A 255 12.30 15.59 -24.16
C SER A 255 13.23 14.41 -24.48
N GLY A 256 12.89 13.20 -24.04
CA GLY A 256 13.80 12.05 -24.02
C GLY A 256 14.40 11.85 -22.63
N LEU A 257 15.21 10.81 -22.43
CA LEU A 257 15.75 10.45 -21.13
C LEU A 257 17.12 9.79 -21.20
N THR A 258 17.76 9.73 -20.03
CA THR A 258 18.92 8.85 -19.78
C THR A 258 18.70 8.06 -18.50
N VAL A 259 18.94 6.76 -18.57
CA VAL A 259 19.14 5.89 -17.40
C VAL A 259 20.62 5.58 -17.32
N GLU A 260 21.26 5.78 -16.17
CA GLU A 260 22.61 5.26 -15.92
C GLU A 260 22.70 4.59 -14.56
N LEU A 261 23.57 3.59 -14.46
CA LEU A 261 23.87 2.89 -13.22
C LEU A 261 25.22 2.19 -13.32
N TRP A 262 25.75 1.80 -12.17
CA TRP A 262 26.84 0.84 -12.08
C TRP A 262 26.26 -0.53 -11.71
N PHE A 263 26.74 -1.57 -12.37
CA PHE A 263 26.41 -2.94 -12.00
C PHE A 263 27.65 -3.83 -11.94
N LYS A 264 27.53 -4.91 -11.17
CA LYS A 264 28.50 -6.02 -11.17
C LYS A 264 27.73 -7.33 -11.03
N THR A 265 28.11 -8.34 -11.79
CA THR A 265 27.57 -9.70 -11.62
C THR A 265 28.65 -10.74 -11.85
N ASP A 266 28.54 -11.85 -11.13
CA ASP A 266 29.36 -13.05 -11.33
C ASP A 266 28.58 -14.13 -12.11
N LEU A 267 27.29 -13.91 -12.36
CA LEU A 267 26.40 -14.87 -13.00
C LEU A 267 26.30 -14.60 -14.51
N ALA A 268 26.97 -15.46 -15.29
CA ALA A 268 26.89 -15.45 -16.74
C ALA A 268 25.50 -15.84 -17.26
N GLY A 269 25.15 -15.39 -18.47
CA GLY A 269 23.98 -15.90 -19.20
C GLY A 269 22.61 -15.47 -18.64
N GLN A 270 22.57 -14.54 -17.68
CA GLN A 270 21.32 -13.96 -17.17
C GLN A 270 20.42 -13.47 -18.30
N SER A 271 19.15 -13.92 -18.30
CA SER A 271 18.15 -13.54 -19.30
C SER A 271 16.83 -13.16 -18.65
N ASP A 272 16.23 -12.07 -19.12
CA ASP A 272 15.05 -11.44 -18.54
C ASP A 272 15.24 -11.10 -17.06
N LYS A 273 16.36 -10.43 -16.78
CA LYS A 273 16.81 -10.04 -15.45
C LYS A 273 16.97 -8.51 -15.43
N TRP A 274 16.10 -7.82 -14.70
CA TRP A 274 15.97 -6.35 -14.83
C TRP A 274 16.63 -5.63 -13.67
N MET A 275 17.47 -4.66 -14.00
CA MET A 275 18.13 -3.76 -13.05
C MET A 275 17.24 -2.54 -12.76
N LEU A 276 16.49 -2.08 -13.77
CA LEU A 276 15.45 -1.07 -13.65
C LEU A 276 14.29 -1.42 -14.59
N ASN A 277 13.05 -1.36 -14.10
CA ASN A 277 11.84 -1.56 -14.89
C ASN A 277 10.75 -0.54 -14.57
N THR A 278 10.14 0.02 -15.61
CA THR A 278 8.86 0.78 -15.54
C THR A 278 7.79 0.19 -16.47
N VAL A 279 8.08 -0.93 -17.14
CA VAL A 279 7.15 -1.58 -18.08
C VAL A 279 6.04 -2.30 -17.30
N GLY A 280 4.82 -1.77 -17.33
CA GLY A 280 3.61 -2.39 -16.76
C GLY A 280 2.74 -3.15 -17.76
N ARG A 281 2.75 -2.71 -19.02
CA ARG A 281 2.12 -3.37 -20.16
C ARG A 281 3.14 -3.55 -21.27
N SER A 282 2.88 -4.48 -22.19
CA SER A 282 3.81 -4.88 -23.24
C SER A 282 4.25 -3.75 -24.19
N ASP A 283 3.60 -2.58 -24.16
CA ASP A 283 3.80 -1.41 -25.03
C ASP A 283 4.05 -0.08 -24.27
N THR A 284 4.33 -0.12 -22.96
CA THR A 284 4.54 1.08 -22.12
C THR A 284 5.87 1.06 -21.38
N GLY A 285 6.35 2.24 -20.98
CA GLY A 285 7.51 2.42 -20.12
C GLY A 285 8.85 2.10 -20.80
N TYR A 286 9.82 1.72 -19.99
CA TYR A 286 11.16 1.32 -20.40
C TYR A 286 11.82 0.43 -19.35
N ARG A 287 12.86 -0.29 -19.74
CA ARG A 287 13.63 -1.14 -18.82
C ARG A 287 15.05 -1.39 -19.28
N LEU A 288 15.93 -1.55 -18.31
CA LEU A 288 17.35 -1.83 -18.48
C LEU A 288 17.72 -3.09 -17.69
N GLY A 289 18.39 -4.03 -18.34
CA GLY A 289 18.71 -5.32 -17.72
C GLY A 289 19.61 -6.20 -18.57
N LEU A 290 19.58 -7.50 -18.30
CA LEU A 290 20.29 -8.53 -19.04
C LEU A 290 19.32 -9.44 -19.80
N THR A 291 19.62 -9.67 -21.09
CA THR A 291 18.93 -10.61 -21.98
C THR A 291 19.96 -11.48 -22.68
N GLY A 292 19.86 -12.80 -22.56
CA GLY A 292 20.87 -13.74 -23.09
C GLY A 292 22.31 -13.45 -22.65
N GLY A 293 22.52 -12.94 -21.43
CA GLY A 293 23.83 -12.56 -20.89
C GLY A 293 24.40 -11.24 -21.41
N LYS A 294 23.61 -10.45 -22.16
CA LYS A 294 24.01 -9.17 -22.76
C LYS A 294 23.17 -8.03 -22.19
N LEU A 295 23.72 -6.83 -22.15
CA LEU A 295 22.97 -5.65 -21.74
C LEU A 295 21.86 -5.37 -22.76
N GLY A 296 20.65 -5.17 -22.24
CA GLY A 296 19.45 -4.89 -23.03
C GLY A 296 18.77 -3.61 -22.53
N TRP A 297 18.53 -2.69 -23.46
CA TRP A 297 17.75 -1.48 -23.26
C TRP A 297 16.47 -1.54 -24.07
N GLN A 298 15.31 -1.47 -23.42
CA GLN A 298 14.03 -1.62 -24.11
C GLN A 298 13.10 -0.43 -23.89
N ILE A 299 12.52 0.04 -24.99
CA ILE A 299 11.43 1.03 -25.01
C ILE A 299 10.31 0.50 -25.90
N PRO A 300 9.37 -0.27 -25.36
CA PRO A 300 8.28 -0.78 -26.16
C PRO A 300 7.32 0.37 -26.53
N GLN A 301 6.86 0.41 -27.79
CA GLN A 301 5.67 1.19 -28.20
C GLN A 301 4.68 0.34 -29.00
N THR A 302 5.07 -0.91 -29.29
CA THR A 302 4.20 -2.00 -29.74
C THR A 302 4.51 -3.21 -28.86
N PRO A 303 3.62 -4.21 -28.76
CA PRO A 303 3.78 -5.31 -27.81
C PRO A 303 5.15 -6.00 -27.90
N TRP A 304 5.89 -5.98 -26.78
CA TRP A 304 7.16 -6.69 -26.56
C TRP A 304 8.28 -6.36 -27.57
N SER A 305 8.36 -5.10 -28.00
CA SER A 305 9.20 -4.67 -29.11
C SER A 305 10.41 -3.80 -28.69
N HIS A 306 11.30 -3.51 -29.65
CA HIS A 306 12.38 -2.49 -29.56
C HIS A 306 13.34 -2.68 -28.39
N MET A 307 13.89 -3.90 -28.28
CA MET A 307 15.06 -4.18 -27.49
C MET A 307 16.32 -3.79 -28.28
N LEU A 308 17.14 -2.92 -27.71
CA LEU A 308 18.50 -2.64 -28.14
C LEU A 308 19.47 -3.43 -27.27
N THR A 309 20.18 -4.38 -27.86
CA THR A 309 21.11 -5.25 -27.14
C THR A 309 22.55 -4.89 -27.48
N ASP A 310 23.43 -4.86 -26.47
CA ASP A 310 24.88 -4.81 -26.67
C ASP A 310 25.31 -6.03 -27.52
N PRO A 311 26.16 -5.88 -28.55
CA PRO A 311 26.70 -7.04 -29.26
C PRO A 311 27.54 -7.97 -28.36
N ASP A 312 28.17 -7.45 -27.32
CA ASP A 312 29.08 -8.18 -26.43
C ASP A 312 28.37 -8.67 -25.15
N PRO A 313 28.83 -9.79 -24.55
CA PRO A 313 28.38 -10.23 -23.23
C PRO A 313 28.68 -9.19 -22.14
N ALA A 314 27.81 -9.14 -21.13
CA ALA A 314 28.05 -8.30 -19.95
C ALA A 314 29.35 -8.75 -19.24
N PRO A 315 30.24 -7.81 -18.87
CA PRO A 315 31.46 -8.17 -18.14
C PRO A 315 31.14 -8.78 -16.77
N LEU A 316 31.86 -9.84 -16.42
CA LEU A 316 31.69 -10.54 -15.15
C LEU A 316 32.75 -10.13 -14.12
N GLY A 317 32.42 -10.18 -12.84
CA GLY A 317 33.38 -9.98 -11.75
C GLY A 317 33.88 -8.56 -11.51
N GLN A 318 33.46 -7.59 -12.32
CA GLN A 318 33.91 -6.20 -12.24
C GLN A 318 32.74 -5.21 -12.31
N TRP A 319 32.93 -4.04 -11.68
CA TRP A 319 32.01 -2.92 -11.81
C TRP A 319 32.03 -2.40 -13.25
N THR A 320 30.84 -2.25 -13.82
CA THR A 320 30.63 -1.77 -15.19
C THR A 320 29.61 -0.65 -15.15
N HIS A 321 29.98 0.51 -15.70
CA HIS A 321 29.05 1.61 -15.91
C HIS A 321 28.24 1.32 -17.17
N VAL A 322 26.92 1.46 -17.08
CA VAL A 322 26.02 1.40 -18.22
C VAL A 322 25.18 2.67 -18.26
N ALA A 323 25.04 3.24 -19.45
CA ALA A 323 24.11 4.32 -19.71
C ALA A 323 23.26 3.99 -20.94
N ALA A 324 21.97 4.24 -20.85
CA ALA A 324 21.02 4.06 -21.93
C ALA A 324 20.29 5.38 -22.18
N THR A 325 20.37 5.89 -23.40
CA THR A 325 19.75 7.17 -23.78
C THR A 325 18.68 6.99 -24.84
N TYR A 326 17.71 7.90 -24.82
CA TYR A 326 16.68 8.00 -25.84
C TYR A 326 16.27 9.44 -26.07
N ASP A 327 16.39 9.93 -27.29
CA ASP A 327 16.09 11.32 -27.70
C ASP A 327 14.75 11.43 -28.47
N ASN A 328 13.84 10.46 -28.29
CA ASN A 328 12.62 10.25 -29.07
C ASN A 328 12.83 9.92 -30.57
N LYS A 329 14.07 9.72 -30.99
CA LYS A 329 14.43 9.35 -32.38
C LYS A 329 15.41 8.19 -32.44
N THR A 330 16.26 8.01 -31.44
CA THR A 330 17.34 7.04 -31.43
C THR A 330 17.60 6.56 -30.02
N MET A 331 17.55 5.24 -29.85
CA MET A 331 18.02 4.55 -28.65
C MET A 331 19.54 4.35 -28.77
N ARG A 332 20.27 4.58 -27.68
CA ARG A 332 21.71 4.30 -27.60
C ARG A 332 22.03 3.60 -26.29
N LEU A 333 22.99 2.69 -26.35
CA LEU A 333 23.49 1.94 -25.19
C LEU A 333 25.02 2.13 -25.10
N PHE A 334 25.49 2.52 -23.93
CA PHE A 334 26.88 2.81 -23.63
C PHE A 334 27.37 1.91 -22.50
N VAL A 335 28.59 1.41 -22.61
CA VAL A 335 29.27 0.61 -21.59
C VAL A 335 30.63 1.23 -21.31
N ASN A 336 30.91 1.55 -20.06
CA ASN A 336 32.13 2.25 -19.61
C ASN A 336 32.44 3.48 -20.46
N GLY A 337 31.42 4.31 -20.72
CA GLY A 337 31.56 5.54 -21.50
C GLY A 337 31.58 5.37 -23.03
N VAL A 338 31.62 4.15 -23.56
CA VAL A 338 31.72 3.88 -25.00
C VAL A 338 30.38 3.43 -25.57
N GLU A 339 29.95 4.00 -26.69
CA GLU A 339 28.71 3.56 -27.37
C GLU A 339 28.90 2.15 -27.96
N LYS A 340 28.02 1.22 -27.58
CA LYS A 340 28.06 -0.18 -27.99
C LYS A 340 27.00 -0.53 -29.02
N ALA A 341 25.84 0.12 -28.94
CA ALA A 341 24.74 -0.12 -29.84
C ALA A 341 23.87 1.13 -30.02
N ARG A 342 23.23 1.23 -31.20
CA ARG A 342 22.24 2.27 -31.52
C ARG A 342 21.11 1.71 -32.36
N LEU A 343 19.91 2.25 -32.20
CA LEU A 343 18.72 1.89 -32.99
C LEU A 343 17.87 3.12 -33.27
N ALA A 344 17.57 3.37 -34.55
CA ALA A 344 16.61 4.39 -34.94
C ALA A 344 15.20 3.99 -34.49
N ARG A 345 14.53 4.90 -33.78
CA ARG A 345 13.25 4.66 -33.13
C ARG A 345 12.55 5.99 -32.89
N GLU A 346 11.53 6.29 -33.69
CA GLU A 346 10.76 7.54 -33.56
C GLU A 346 9.61 7.41 -32.56
N GLY A 347 9.26 8.52 -31.93
CA GLY A 347 8.06 8.67 -31.09
C GLY A 347 8.39 8.80 -29.60
N ALA A 348 7.43 9.30 -28.82
CA ALA A 348 7.60 9.41 -27.38
C ALA A 348 7.51 8.03 -26.70
N ILE A 349 8.05 7.94 -25.48
CA ILE A 349 7.77 6.81 -24.59
C ILE A 349 6.29 6.88 -24.20
N GLN A 350 5.58 5.76 -24.29
CA GLN A 350 4.23 5.67 -23.71
C GLN A 350 4.36 5.51 -22.19
N PRO A 351 3.83 6.44 -21.38
CA PRO A 351 3.94 6.35 -19.92
C PRO A 351 3.30 5.06 -19.38
N SER A 352 3.85 4.54 -18.29
CA SER A 352 3.26 3.41 -17.58
C SER A 352 2.72 3.85 -16.22
N GLU A 353 1.67 3.18 -15.77
CA GLU A 353 1.12 3.32 -14.41
C GLU A 353 1.76 2.31 -13.44
N ALA A 354 2.63 1.43 -13.94
CA ALA A 354 3.36 0.51 -13.08
C ALA A 354 4.43 1.22 -12.24
N GLN A 355 4.64 0.70 -11.04
CA GLN A 355 5.71 1.15 -10.16
C GLN A 355 7.08 1.05 -10.84
N LEU A 356 7.93 2.05 -10.62
CA LEU A 356 9.34 1.94 -10.96
C LEU A 356 9.98 0.94 -10.00
N CYS A 357 10.64 -0.07 -10.54
CA CYS A 357 11.24 -1.15 -9.77
C CYS A 357 12.75 -1.25 -10.09
N LEU A 358 13.57 -1.19 -9.06
CA LEU A 358 15.02 -1.40 -9.14
C LEU A 358 15.36 -2.82 -8.66
N GLY A 359 16.22 -3.51 -9.39
CA GLY A 359 16.67 -4.88 -9.11
C GLY A 359 15.65 -5.98 -9.46
N ASN A 360 14.40 -5.64 -9.81
CA ASN A 360 13.37 -6.60 -10.19
C ASN A 360 12.48 -6.12 -11.35
N TYR A 361 11.75 -7.05 -11.96
CA TYR A 361 10.72 -6.77 -12.96
C TYR A 361 9.56 -5.97 -12.35
N SER A 362 9.04 -6.47 -11.24
CA SER A 362 7.99 -5.84 -10.44
C SER A 362 8.18 -6.27 -8.99
N PRO A 363 7.56 -5.57 -8.02
CA PRO A 363 7.61 -5.99 -6.62
C PRO A 363 7.28 -7.47 -6.46
N GLY A 364 8.14 -8.20 -5.76
CA GLY A 364 7.94 -9.63 -5.46
C GLY A 364 8.01 -10.59 -6.65
N HIS A 365 8.39 -10.16 -7.86
CA HIS A 365 8.40 -11.09 -9.00
C HIS A 365 9.47 -12.19 -8.79
N PRO A 366 9.10 -13.48 -8.86
CA PRO A 366 9.92 -14.56 -8.30
C PRO A 366 11.08 -15.03 -9.19
N ARG A 367 11.17 -14.55 -10.45
CA ARG A 367 12.13 -15.10 -11.44
C ARG A 367 12.81 -14.08 -12.35
N ALA A 368 12.41 -12.81 -12.29
CA ALA A 368 12.85 -11.79 -13.24
C ALA A 368 13.58 -10.63 -12.54
N PHE A 369 14.25 -10.97 -11.43
CA PHE A 369 15.14 -10.07 -10.71
C PHE A 369 16.56 -10.19 -11.21
N PHE A 370 17.29 -9.08 -11.22
CA PHE A 370 18.72 -9.10 -11.47
C PHE A 370 19.46 -9.79 -10.31
N GLU A 371 20.45 -10.62 -10.65
CA GLU A 371 21.35 -11.23 -9.67
C GLU A 371 22.73 -10.60 -9.79
N GLY A 372 23.10 -9.79 -8.79
CA GLY A 372 24.35 -9.02 -8.79
C GLY A 372 24.32 -7.85 -7.82
N LEU A 373 25.13 -6.85 -8.11
CA LEU A 373 25.21 -5.60 -7.37
C LEU A 373 24.78 -4.45 -8.28
N LEU A 374 23.98 -3.53 -7.73
CA LEU A 374 23.64 -2.24 -8.34
C LEU A 374 24.16 -1.12 -7.46
N ASP A 375 24.58 -0.04 -8.10
CA ASP A 375 24.98 1.17 -7.41
C ASP A 375 24.74 2.39 -8.30
N GLU A 376 24.63 3.57 -7.67
CA GLU A 376 24.71 4.85 -8.36
C GLU A 376 23.65 5.01 -9.49
N VAL A 377 22.41 4.55 -9.25
CA VAL A 377 21.30 4.55 -10.22
C VAL A 377 20.77 5.97 -10.40
N ARG A 378 20.75 6.47 -11.64
CA ARG A 378 20.31 7.82 -11.98
C ARG A 378 19.35 7.87 -13.16
N LEU A 379 18.45 8.84 -13.11
CA LEU A 379 17.53 9.20 -14.19
C LEU A 379 17.69 10.68 -14.56
N TYR A 380 17.75 10.97 -15.86
CA TYR A 380 17.82 12.32 -16.40
C TYR A 380 16.65 12.63 -17.34
N ASP A 381 16.20 13.89 -17.35
CA ASP A 381 15.07 14.36 -18.15
C ASP A 381 15.40 14.67 -19.62
N ARG A 382 16.60 14.25 -20.07
CA ARG A 382 17.05 14.33 -21.45
C ARG A 382 18.01 13.19 -21.80
N ALA A 383 18.23 13.02 -23.10
CA ALA A 383 19.34 12.21 -23.60
C ALA A 383 20.68 12.95 -23.37
N LEU A 384 21.54 12.38 -22.53
CA LEU A 384 22.92 12.85 -22.37
C LEU A 384 23.72 12.54 -23.65
N SER A 385 24.65 13.42 -23.98
CA SER A 385 25.58 13.23 -25.11
C SER A 385 26.64 12.17 -24.81
N ALA A 386 27.24 11.62 -25.86
CA ALA A 386 28.34 10.65 -25.72
C ALA A 386 29.52 11.22 -24.90
N ASP A 387 29.84 12.51 -25.07
CA ASP A 387 30.92 13.17 -24.31
C ASP A 387 30.58 13.31 -22.83
N GLU A 388 29.32 13.59 -22.49
CA GLU A 388 28.86 13.64 -21.09
C GLU A 388 28.95 12.25 -20.45
N ILE A 389 28.56 11.20 -21.16
CA ILE A 389 28.62 9.81 -20.69
C ILE A 389 30.07 9.34 -20.54
N ALA A 390 30.95 9.67 -21.48
CA ALA A 390 32.37 9.31 -21.43
C ALA A 390 33.13 9.96 -20.25
N ARG A 391 32.61 11.03 -19.66
CA ARG A 391 33.16 11.64 -18.43
C ARG A 391 32.69 10.93 -17.16
N ARG A 392 31.59 10.16 -17.23
CA ARG A 392 30.95 9.47 -16.10
C ARG A 392 31.41 8.02 -15.95
N GLY A 393 31.72 7.35 -17.06
CA GLY A 393 32.16 5.95 -17.07
C GLY A 393 33.64 5.71 -16.74
N ARG A 394 34.30 6.59 -15.98
CA ARG A 394 35.72 6.49 -15.61
C ARG A 394 35.94 6.19 -14.13
#